data_AF-A0A2E6UL42-F1
#
_entry.id   AF-A0A2E6UL42-F1
#
_cell.length_a   1.000
_cell.length_b   1.000
_cell.length_c   1.000
_cell.angle_alpha   90.00
_cell.angle_beta   90.00
_cell.angle_gamma   90.00
#
_symmetry.space_group_name_H-M   'P 1'
#
loop_
_entity.id
_entity.type
_entity.pdbx_description
1 polymer ?
#
loop_
_entity_poly.entity_id
_entity_poly.type
_entity_poly.pdbx_seq_one_letter_code
_entity_poly.pdbx_strand_id
1 'polypeptide(L)' 'MRVLQILLGLAVLAYVAYCLITQKVWIRKVFAWRTRDEYPKVFLMNIALGTLIAAWLVARPFLND' A
#
# COMPACT_ATOMS: atom_id res chain seq x y z
N MET A 1 13.04 -17.44 3.27
CA MET A 1 12.70 -16.09 2.77
C MET A 1 11.21 -15.88 2.42
N ARG A 2 10.36 -16.92 2.32
CA ARG A 2 8.93 -16.77 1.97
C ARG A 2 8.11 -16.00 3.02
N VAL A 3 8.34 -16.26 4.31
CA VAL A 3 7.63 -15.60 5.42
C VAL A 3 7.84 -14.07 5.42
N LEU A 4 9.07 -13.61 5.14
CA LEU A 4 9.37 -12.17 5.05
C LEU A 4 8.61 -11.48 3.91
N GLN A 5 8.40 -12.15 2.77
CA GLN A 5 7.63 -11.60 1.65
C GLN A 5 6.15 -11.48 2.01
N ILE A 6 5.60 -12.49 2.70
CA ILE A 6 4.21 -12.47 3.18
C ILE A 6 4.03 -11.35 4.22
N LEU A 7 4.94 -11.24 5.20
CA LEU A 7 4.91 -10.15 6.20
C LEU A 7 4.99 -8.77 5.54
N LEU A 8 5.85 -8.59 4.54
CA LEU A 8 5.94 -7.34 3.79
C LEU A 8 4.65 -7.05 3.02
N GLY A 9 4.08 -8.05 2.35
CA GLY A 9 2.79 -7.92 1.65
C GLY A 9 1.66 -7.52 2.60
N LEU A 10 1.59 -8.15 3.78
CA LEU A 10 0.61 -7.81 4.82
C LEU A 10 0.82 -6.39 5.37
N ALA A 11 2.06 -5.96 5.58
CA ALA A 11 2.35 -4.60 6.02
C ALA A 11 1.89 -3.55 4.99
N VAL A 12 2.11 -3.82 3.70
CA VAL A 12 1.62 -2.96 2.61
C VAL A 12 0.08 -2.94 2.57
N LEU A 13 -0.58 -4.09 2.71
CA LEU A 13 -2.05 -4.14 2.80
C LEU A 13 -2.59 -3.34 3.98
N ALA A 14 -1.97 -3.48 5.15
CA ALA A 14 -2.34 -2.71 6.33
C ALA A 14 -2.21 -1.20 6.09
N TYR A 15 -1.14 -0.77 5.42
CA TYR A 15 -0.96 0.63 5.03
C TYR A 15 -2.05 1.11 4.05
N VAL A 16 -2.36 0.33 3.02
CA VAL A 16 -3.44 0.64 2.06
C VAL A 16 -4.78 0.74 2.80
N ALA A 17 -5.11 -0.22 3.66
CA ALA A 17 -6.34 -0.22 4.45
C ALA A 17 -6.42 1.01 5.36
N TYR A 18 -5.32 1.37 6.03
CA TYR A 18 -5.23 2.58 6.83
C TYR A 18 -5.50 3.84 6.00
N CYS A 19 -4.93 3.94 4.79
CA CYS A 19 -5.17 5.06 3.89
C CYS A 19 -6.64 5.13 3.44
N LEU A 20 -7.28 3.97 3.20
CA LEU A 20 -8.71 3.90 2.84
C LEU A 20 -9.63 4.29 4.00
N ILE A 21 -9.32 3.88 5.24
CA ILE A 21 -10.13 4.24 6.41
C ILE A 21 -9.99 5.72 6.74
N THR A 22 -8.76 6.22 6.77
CA THR A 22 -8.48 7.61 7.17
C THR A 22 -8.67 8.61 6.04
N GLN A 23 -8.79 8.14 4.79
CA GLN A 23 -8.76 8.96 3.56
C GLN A 23 -7.55 9.92 3.54
N LYS A 24 -6.44 9.51 4.16
CA LYS A 24 -5.19 10.29 4.25
C LYS A 24 -4.05 9.51 3.61
N VAL A 25 -3.12 10.25 3.01
CA VAL A 25 -1.90 9.72 2.41
C VAL A 25 -0.68 10.49 2.89
N TRP A 26 0.43 9.78 3.08
CA TRP A 26 1.70 10.39 3.43
C TRP A 26 2.32 11.06 2.20
N ILE A 27 2.46 12.38 2.24
CA ILE A 27 3.04 13.16 1.14
C ILE A 27 4.49 13.47 1.46
N ARG A 28 5.41 12.90 0.67
CA ARG A 28 6.85 13.10 0.83
C ARG A 28 7.31 14.54 0.59
N LYS A 29 6.56 15.34 -0.19
CA LYS A 29 6.91 16.75 -0.47
C LYS A 29 6.78 17.65 0.75
N VAL A 30 5.81 17.38 1.62
CA VAL A 30 5.52 18.18 2.82
C VAL A 30 5.76 17.40 4.12
N PHE A 31 6.23 16.15 3.99
CA PHE A 31 6.45 15.19 5.09
C PHE A 31 5.29 15.13 6.09
N ALA A 32 4.06 15.12 5.57
CA ALA A 32 2.85 15.15 6.37
C ALA A 32 1.76 14.26 5.77
N TRP A 33 0.84 13.82 6.63
CA TRP A 33 -0.42 13.20 6.23
C TRP A 33 -1.35 14.26 5.68
N ARG A 34 -1.77 14.10 4.42
CA ARG A 34 -2.72 14.98 3.73
C ARG A 34 -3.94 14.20 3.30
N THR A 35 -5.07 14.86 3.14
CA THR A 35 -6.31 14.17 2.75
C THR A 35 -6.30 13.84 1.27
N ARG A 36 -7.16 12.88 0.89
CA ARG A 36 -7.43 12.54 -0.50
C ARG A 36 -7.84 13.76 -1.32
N ASP A 37 -8.61 14.70 -0.75
CA ASP A 37 -9.12 15.86 -1.48
C ASP A 37 -8.02 16.82 -1.93
N GLU A 38 -6.96 16.94 -1.14
CA GLU A 38 -5.81 17.79 -1.47
C GLU A 38 -4.88 17.14 -2.50
N TYR A 39 -4.74 15.81 -2.45
CA TYR A 39 -3.84 15.06 -3.34
C TYR A 39 -4.50 13.80 -3.93
N PRO A 40 -5.58 13.95 -4.73
CA PRO A 40 -6.39 12.81 -5.16
C PRO A 40 -5.62 11.85 -6.07
N LYS A 41 -4.76 12.40 -6.95
CA LYS A 41 -3.90 11.60 -7.84
C LYS A 41 -2.86 10.79 -7.06
N VAL A 42 -2.23 11.39 -6.05
CA VAL A 42 -1.20 10.71 -5.25
C VAL A 42 -1.84 9.63 -4.39
N PHE A 43 -3.01 9.92 -3.80
CA PHE A 43 -3.79 8.95 -3.05
C PHE A 43 -4.10 7.71 -3.91
N LEU A 44 -4.73 7.91 -5.07
CA LEU A 44 -5.07 6.81 -5.99
C LEU A 44 -3.85 6.02 -6.45
N MET A 45 -2.74 6.70 -6.76
CA MET A 45 -1.50 6.04 -7.14
C MET A 45 -0.94 5.17 -6.00
N ASN A 46 -1.00 5.65 -4.75
CA ASN A 46 -0.50 4.89 -3.60
C ASN A 46 -1.38 3.64 -3.33
N ILE A 47 -2.70 3.77 -3.47
CA ILE A 47 -3.63 2.64 -3.35
C ILE A 47 -3.42 1.63 -4.48
N ALA A 48 -3.38 2.08 -5.74
CA ALA A 48 -3.21 1.19 -6.89
C ALA A 48 -1.86 0.46 -6.86
N LEU A 49 -0.77 1.20 -6.60
CA LEU A 49 0.56 0.60 -6.51
C LEU A 49 0.69 -0.30 -5.28
N GLY A 50 0.19 0.14 -4.13
CA GLY A 50 0.23 -0.64 -2.89
C GLY A 50 -0.56 -1.95 -2.99
N THR A 51 -1.76 -1.92 -3.58
CA THR A 51 -2.58 -3.12 -3.79
C THR A 51 -1.93 -4.09 -4.77
N LEU A 52 -1.39 -3.61 -5.90
CA LEU A 52 -0.69 -4.46 -6.87
C LEU A 52 0.55 -5.13 -6.27
N ILE A 53 1.38 -4.36 -5.55
CA ILE A 53 2.58 -4.89 -4.89
C ILE A 53 2.20 -5.90 -3.82
N ALA A 54 1.22 -5.59 -2.98
CA ALA A 54 0.75 -6.50 -1.95
C ALA A 54 0.20 -7.80 -2.55
N ALA A 55 -0.67 -7.71 -3.55
CA ALA A 55 -1.23 -8.88 -4.23
C ALA A 55 -0.11 -9.73 -4.85
N TRP A 56 0.87 -9.11 -5.51
CA TRP A 56 2.02 -9.82 -6.05
C TRP A 56 2.86 -10.51 -4.97
N LEU A 57 3.17 -9.81 -3.88
CA LEU A 57 3.98 -10.36 -2.78
C LEU A 57 3.29 -11.53 -2.07
N VAL A 58 1.96 -11.47 -1.94
CA VAL A 58 1.16 -12.54 -1.32
C VAL A 58 0.93 -13.70 -2.29
N ALA A 59 0.69 -13.45 -3.58
CA ALA A 59 0.42 -14.49 -4.57
C ALA A 59 1.68 -15.23 -5.03
N ARG A 60 2.83 -14.55 -5.12
CA ARG A 60 4.08 -15.11 -5.65
C ARG A 60 4.56 -16.40 -4.95
N PRO A 61 4.48 -16.54 -3.62
CA PRO A 61 4.79 -17.80 -2.94
C PRO A 61 3.94 -18.98 -3.43
N PHE A 62 2.66 -18.77 -3.74
CA PHE A 62 1.73 -19.82 -4.17
C PHE A 62 1.81 -20.15 -5.66
N LEU A 63 2.35 -19.24 -6.48
CA LEU A 63 2.51 -19.41 -7.94
C LEU A 63 3.84 -20.08 -8.32
N ASN A 64 4.78 -20.23 -7.40
CA ASN A 64 6.10 -20.86 -7.62
C ASN A 64 6.26 -22.13 -6.78
N ASP A 65 5.15 -22.79 -6.43
CA ASP A 65 5.12 -24.13 -5.85
C ASP A 65 4.90 -25.18 -6.95
#